data_AF-A0A4P6U314-F1
#
_entry.id   AF-A0A4P6U314-F1
#
_cell.length_a   1.000
_cell.length_b   1.000
_cell.length_c   1.000
_cell.angle_alpha   90.00
_cell.angle_beta   90.00
_cell.angle_gamma   90.00
#
_symmetry.space_group_name_H-M   'P 1'
#
loop_
_entity.id
_entity.type
_entity.pdbx_description
1 polymer ?
#
loop_
_entity_poly.entity_id
_entity_poly.type
_entity_poly.pdbx_seq_one_letter_code
_entity_poly.pdbx_strand_id
1 'polypeptide(L)'
;MRLMCTPSDDEDIPDQYHAALPDDRWHDSVQDPDAAGVAEAAQETVLGVLWQVWPVCLEHRTGVHAHAGADERAVWWCRAGEGHVLCEVGELAQTLPGRQRRALRRKERRRER
;
A
#
# COMPACT_ATOMS: atom_id res chain seq x y z
N MET A 1 6.45 1.16 6.36
CA MET A 1 5.55 2.28 6.06
C MET A 1 4.92 2.72 7.36
N ARG A 2 4.63 4.00 7.52
CA ARG A 2 3.78 4.55 8.58
C ARG A 2 2.77 5.50 7.93
N LEU A 3 1.54 5.51 8.43
CA LEU A 3 0.57 6.54 8.06
C LEU A 3 0.80 7.73 8.99
N MET A 4 0.98 8.92 8.42
CA MET A 4 1.23 10.16 9.13
C MET A 4 0.10 11.15 8.80
N CYS A 5 -0.28 11.97 9.77
CA CYS A 5 -1.25 13.04 9.60
C CYS A 5 -0.56 14.39 9.78
N THR A 6 -0.84 15.32 8.89
CA THR A 6 -0.49 16.74 8.99
C THR A 6 -1.81 17.49 9.20
N PRO A 7 -2.12 17.88 10.44
CA PRO A 7 -3.38 18.56 10.74
C PRO A 7 -3.40 19.93 10.07
N SER A 8 -4.59 20.35 9.66
CA SER A 8 -4.80 21.71 9.17
C SER A 8 -4.92 22.70 10.33
N ASP A 9 -4.38 23.91 10.15
CA ASP A 9 -4.59 25.04 11.08
C ASP A 9 -5.94 25.76 10.82
N ASP A 10 -6.60 25.44 9.71
CA ASP A 10 -7.88 26.00 9.28
C ASP A 10 -8.96 24.90 9.30
N GLU A 11 -10.07 25.13 10.02
CA GLU A 11 -11.16 24.18 10.17
C GLU A 11 -11.91 23.90 8.84
N ASP A 12 -11.80 24.78 7.85
CA ASP A 12 -12.40 24.60 6.52
C ASP A 12 -11.49 23.80 5.57
N ILE A 13 -10.25 23.51 5.97
CA ILE A 13 -9.29 22.73 5.19
C ILE A 13 -9.11 21.36 5.87
N PRO A 14 -9.36 20.24 5.17
CA PRO A 14 -9.24 18.93 5.77
C PRO A 14 -7.77 18.55 6.02
N ASP A 15 -7.56 17.73 7.04
CA ASP A 15 -6.27 17.16 7.39
C ASP A 15 -5.66 16.37 6.23
N GLN A 16 -4.34 16.44 6.11
CA GLN A 16 -3.60 15.72 5.07
C GLN A 16 -2.93 14.48 5.64
N TYR A 17 -3.17 13.35 5.00
CA TYR A 17 -2.58 12.06 5.36
C TYR A 17 -1.55 11.65 4.32
N HIS A 18 -0.43 11.06 4.74
CA HIS A 18 0.55 10.50 3.82
C HIS A 18 1.17 9.21 4.35
N ALA A 19 1.51 8.31 3.44
CA ALA A 19 2.21 7.08 3.76
C ALA A 19 3.72 7.32 3.67
N ALA A 20 4.43 7.33 4.79
CA ALA A 20 5.87 7.53 4.84
C ALA A 20 6.65 6.20 4.86
N LEU A 21 7.79 6.18 4.17
CA LEU A 21 8.78 5.12 4.30
C LEU A 21 9.39 5.09 5.72
N PRO A 22 10.08 4.01 6.12
CA PRO A 22 10.71 3.94 7.46
C PRO A 22 11.80 4.99 7.74
N ASP A 23 12.29 5.67 6.70
CA ASP A 23 13.25 6.78 6.76
C ASP A 23 12.54 8.15 6.65
N ASP A 24 11.23 8.19 6.92
CA ASP A 24 10.36 9.35 6.95
C ASP A 24 10.24 10.12 5.62
N ARG A 25 10.65 9.52 4.49
CA ARG A 25 10.40 10.09 3.16
C ARG A 25 9.00 9.71 2.66
N TRP A 26 8.30 10.65 2.02
CA TRP A 26 7.02 10.44 1.34
C TRP A 26 6.99 11.19 0.01
N HIS A 27 5.99 10.90 -0.85
CA HIS A 27 5.81 11.60 -2.12
C HIS A 27 4.57 12.48 -2.16
N ASP A 28 3.42 11.92 -1.78
CA ASP A 28 2.11 12.57 -1.97
C ASP A 28 1.24 12.44 -0.70
N SER A 29 0.19 13.25 -0.64
CA SER A 29 -0.77 13.33 0.45
C SER A 29 -2.20 13.17 -0.05
N VAL A 30 -3.07 12.61 0.79
CA VAL A 30 -4.48 12.36 0.53
C VAL A 30 -5.34 12.90 1.66
N GLN A 31 -6.54 13.38 1.35
CA GLN A 31 -7.53 13.86 2.32
C GLN A 31 -8.55 12.77 2.61
N ASP A 32 -8.94 12.62 3.86
CA ASP A 32 -9.94 11.65 4.35
C ASP A 32 -9.86 10.25 3.69
N PRO A 33 -8.67 9.61 3.65
CA PRO A 33 -8.51 8.39 2.89
C PRO A 33 -9.25 7.22 3.55
N ASP A 34 -9.99 6.47 2.72
CA ASP A 34 -10.39 5.11 3.08
C ASP A 34 -9.18 4.14 2.99
N ALA A 35 -9.41 2.86 3.26
CA ALA A 35 -8.34 1.86 3.21
C ALA A 35 -7.69 1.72 1.82
N ALA A 36 -8.44 1.98 0.73
CA ALA A 36 -7.91 1.94 -0.63
C ALA A 36 -7.05 3.19 -0.91
N GLY A 37 -7.49 4.37 -0.49
CA GLY A 37 -6.74 5.61 -0.58
C GLY A 37 -5.43 5.58 0.21
N VAL A 38 -5.42 4.99 1.41
CA VAL A 38 -4.16 4.76 2.17
C VAL A 38 -3.22 3.84 1.40
N ALA A 39 -3.74 2.78 0.78
CA ALA A 39 -2.94 1.85 -0.01
C ALA A 39 -2.39 2.50 -1.30
N GLU A 40 -3.18 3.35 -1.96
CA GLU A 40 -2.76 4.14 -3.11
C GLU A 40 -1.67 5.14 -2.74
N ALA A 41 -1.83 5.92 -1.66
CA ALA A 41 -0.80 6.83 -1.17
C ALA A 41 0.52 6.11 -0.82
N ALA A 42 0.43 4.88 -0.30
CA ALA A 42 1.59 4.01 -0.08
C ALA A 42 2.25 3.57 -1.39
N GLN A 43 1.46 3.25 -2.42
CA GLN A 43 1.96 2.93 -3.76
C GLN A 43 2.66 4.13 -4.41
N GLU A 44 2.03 5.31 -4.38
CA GLU A 44 2.59 6.54 -4.94
C GLU A 44 3.89 6.94 -4.23
N THR A 45 3.98 6.75 -2.91
CA THR A 45 5.24 6.98 -2.18
C THR A 45 6.34 6.01 -2.61
N VAL A 46 6.05 4.72 -2.78
CA VAL A 46 7.06 3.76 -3.25
C VAL A 46 7.51 4.10 -4.68
N LEU A 47 6.57 4.50 -5.54
CA LEU A 47 6.89 4.91 -6.91
C LEU A 47 7.73 6.19 -6.93
N GLY A 48 7.26 7.27 -6.32
CA GLY A 48 7.91 8.58 -6.35
C GLY A 48 9.25 8.64 -5.62
N VAL A 49 9.39 7.91 -4.50
CA VAL A 49 10.61 7.94 -3.68
C VAL A 49 11.62 6.86 -4.09
N LEU A 50 11.16 5.64 -4.40
CA LEU A 50 12.04 4.49 -4.67
C LEU A 50 12.11 4.10 -6.15
N TRP A 51 11.33 4.74 -7.02
CA TRP A 51 11.27 4.45 -8.46
C TRP A 51 11.00 2.97 -8.75
N GLN A 52 10.16 2.36 -7.92
CA GLN A 52 9.81 0.95 -7.99
C GLN A 52 8.31 0.79 -8.16
N VAL A 53 7.94 -0.09 -9.10
CA VAL A 53 6.55 -0.53 -9.22
C VAL A 53 6.23 -1.46 -8.05
N TRP A 54 5.23 -1.08 -7.26
CA TRP A 54 4.75 -1.88 -6.14
C TRP A 54 3.28 -1.55 -5.85
N PRO A 55 2.43 -2.55 -5.54
CA PRO A 55 2.72 -3.98 -5.62
C PRO A 55 2.69 -4.50 -7.07
N VAL A 56 3.19 -5.71 -7.29
CA VAL A 56 3.22 -6.35 -8.62
C VAL A 56 2.42 -7.65 -8.59
N CYS A 57 1.58 -7.86 -9.61
CA CYS A 57 0.93 -9.14 -9.86
C CYS A 57 1.97 -10.16 -10.34
N LEU A 58 2.12 -11.29 -9.67
CA LEU A 58 3.12 -12.30 -10.04
C LEU A 58 2.78 -13.04 -11.35
N GLU A 59 1.49 -13.13 -11.67
CA GLU A 59 1.01 -13.77 -12.91
C GLU A 59 1.34 -12.92 -14.13
N HIS A 60 0.91 -11.64 -14.12
CA HIS A 60 1.04 -10.74 -15.27
C HIS A 60 2.29 -9.86 -15.24
N ARG A 61 3.00 -9.80 -14.11
CA ARG A 61 4.19 -8.96 -13.89
C ARG A 61 3.96 -7.47 -14.13
N THR A 62 2.74 -7.02 -13.88
CA THR A 62 2.34 -5.60 -13.96
C THR A 62 2.09 -5.05 -12.56
N GLY A 63 2.14 -3.72 -12.43
CA GLY A 63 1.61 -3.04 -11.25
C GLY A 63 0.14 -3.39 -11.02
N VAL A 64 -0.27 -3.44 -9.76
CA VAL A 64 -1.68 -3.55 -9.35
C VAL A 64 -2.11 -2.24 -8.71
N HIS A 65 -3.40 -1.95 -8.71
CA HIS A 65 -3.94 -0.73 -8.12
C HIS A 65 -4.79 -1.05 -6.90
N ALA A 66 -4.81 -0.17 -5.91
CA ALA A 66 -5.78 -0.26 -4.84
C ALA A 66 -7.18 -0.02 -5.40
N HIS A 67 -8.18 -0.72 -4.89
CA HIS A 67 -9.56 -0.56 -5.29
C HIS A 67 -10.49 -0.84 -4.11
N ALA A 68 -11.60 -0.11 -4.03
CA ALA A 68 -12.69 -0.45 -3.12
C ALA A 68 -13.34 -1.74 -3.62
N GLY A 69 -13.09 -2.86 -2.95
CA GLY A 69 -13.69 -4.14 -3.27
C GLY A 69 -15.15 -4.22 -2.81
N ALA A 70 -15.77 -5.38 -3.04
CA ALA A 70 -17.07 -5.68 -2.44
C ALA A 70 -16.98 -5.64 -0.90
N ASP A 71 -18.07 -5.27 -0.24
CA ASP A 71 -18.20 -5.22 1.22
C ASP A 71 -17.19 -4.29 1.93
N GLU A 72 -16.87 -3.14 1.32
CA GLU A 72 -15.98 -2.08 1.86
C GLU A 72 -14.54 -2.54 2.12
N ARG A 73 -14.15 -3.72 1.65
CA ARG A 73 -12.79 -4.21 1.78
C ARG A 73 -11.91 -3.69 0.66
N ALA A 74 -10.88 -2.92 1.00
CA ALA A 74 -9.88 -2.51 0.03
C ALA A 74 -9.09 -3.72 -0.49
N VAL A 75 -8.92 -3.81 -1.81
CA VAL A 75 -8.19 -4.88 -2.48
C VAL A 75 -7.11 -4.35 -3.41
N TRP A 76 -6.10 -5.18 -3.66
CA TRP A 76 -5.17 -4.99 -4.76
C TRP A 76 -5.74 -5.64 -6.02
N TRP A 77 -5.99 -4.85 -7.06
CA TRP A 77 -6.59 -5.30 -8.32
C TRP A 77 -5.58 -5.24 -9.47
N CYS A 78 -5.39 -6.36 -10.15
CA CYS A 78 -4.65 -6.45 -11.40
C CYS A 78 -5.58 -6.15 -12.57
N ARG A 79 -5.22 -5.19 -13.43
CA ARG A 79 -6.02 -4.82 -14.62
C ARG A 79 -5.62 -5.57 -15.90
N ALA A 80 -4.59 -6.41 -15.86
CA ALA A 80 -4.15 -7.18 -17.02
C ALA A 80 -5.11 -8.36 -17.32
N GLY A 81 -5.30 -8.68 -18.60
CA GLY A 81 -6.26 -9.70 -19.04
C GLY A 81 -7.70 -9.29 -18.76
N GLU A 82 -8.51 -10.21 -18.24
CA GLU A 82 -9.87 -9.95 -17.75
C GLU A 82 -9.90 -9.17 -16.41
N GLY A 83 -8.74 -8.98 -15.80
CA GLY A 83 -8.58 -8.40 -14.47
C GLY A 83 -8.92 -9.37 -13.33
N HIS A 84 -8.23 -9.21 -12.20
CA HIS A 84 -8.49 -10.03 -11.01
C HIS A 84 -8.10 -9.35 -9.71
N VAL A 85 -8.72 -9.79 -8.62
CA VAL A 85 -8.27 -9.50 -7.26
C VAL A 85 -6.98 -10.28 -7.01
N LEU A 86 -5.90 -9.57 -6.67
CA LEU A 86 -4.64 -10.19 -6.23
C LEU A 86 -4.76 -10.65 -4.76
N CYS A 87 -5.17 -9.74 -3.87
CA CYS A 87 -5.48 -10.01 -2.46
C CYS A 87 -6.14 -8.77 -1.82
N GLU A 88 -6.61 -8.91 -0.57
CA GLU A 88 -6.99 -7.76 0.26
C GLU A 88 -5.78 -6.88 0.61
N VAL A 89 -6.01 -5.58 0.83
CA VAL A 89 -5.01 -4.67 1.38
C VAL A 89 -4.60 -5.15 2.76
N GLY A 90 -3.30 -5.16 3.05
CA GLY A 90 -2.71 -5.77 4.25
C GLY A 90 -2.24 -7.21 4.04
N GLU A 91 -2.78 -7.93 3.05
CA GLU A 91 -2.50 -9.36 2.86
C GLU A 91 -1.47 -9.68 1.76
N LEU A 92 -0.76 -8.66 1.25
CA LEU A 92 0.27 -8.83 0.21
C LEU A 92 1.34 -9.88 0.54
N ALA A 93 1.70 -10.04 1.82
CA ALA A 93 2.66 -11.06 2.23
C ALA A 93 2.19 -12.49 1.90
N GLN A 94 0.89 -12.71 1.81
CA GLN A 94 0.28 -13.99 1.47
C GLN A 94 0.37 -14.34 -0.03
N THR A 95 0.72 -13.39 -0.89
CA THR A 95 0.90 -13.64 -2.33
C THR A 95 2.34 -14.04 -2.65
N LEU A 96 3.27 -13.82 -1.71
CA LEU A 96 4.69 -14.13 -1.91
C LEU A 96 4.95 -15.65 -2.00
N PRO A 97 5.89 -16.07 -2.89
CA PRO A 97 6.45 -17.41 -2.91
C PRO A 97 6.89 -17.90 -1.53
N GLY A 98 6.76 -19.20 -1.27
CA GLY A 98 6.97 -19.78 0.08
C GLY A 98 8.33 -19.47 0.72
N ARG A 99 9.41 -19.38 -0.08
CA ARG A 99 10.74 -18.95 0.43
C ARG A 99 10.71 -17.51 0.95
N GLN A 100 10.16 -16.58 0.16
CA GLN A 100 10.14 -15.15 0.49
C GLN A 100 9.24 -14.89 1.70
N ARG A 101 8.06 -15.53 1.75
CA ARG A 101 7.15 -15.46 2.90
C ARG A 101 7.81 -15.93 4.20
N ARG A 102 8.54 -17.06 4.18
CA ARG A 102 9.27 -17.56 5.36
C ARG A 102 10.38 -16.60 5.80
N ALA A 103 11.09 -15.98 4.87
CA ALA A 103 12.13 -15.00 5.16
C ALA A 103 11.55 -13.74 5.81
N LEU A 104 10.42 -13.23 5.30
CA LEU A 104 9.71 -12.09 5.86
C LEU A 104 9.28 -12.36 7.32
N ARG A 105 8.59 -13.47 7.56
CA ARG A 105 8.17 -13.89 8.92
C ARG A 105 9.34 -14.01 9.90
N ARG A 106 10.52 -14.42 9.44
CA ARG A 106 11.74 -14.49 10.28
C ARG A 106 12.25 -13.09 10.63
N LYS A 107 12.16 -12.14 9.71
CA LYS A 107 12.58 -10.74 9.92
C LYS A 107 11.63 -10.02 10.89
N GLU A 108 10.32 -10.25 10.76
CA GLU A 108 9.29 -9.70 11.67
C GLU A 108 9.52 -10.16 13.11
N ARG A 109 9.66 -11.46 13.35
CA ARG A 109 10.00 -12.01 14.68
C ARG A 109 11.31 -11.48 15.29
N ARG A 110 12.21 -10.93 14.49
CA ARG A 110 13.45 -10.29 14.99
C ARG A 110 13.23 -8.82 15.36
N ARG A 111 12.23 -8.16 14.78
CA ARG A 111 11.86 -6.77 15.10
C ARG A 111 11.00 -6.67 16.36
N GLU A 112 10.30 -7.75 16.71
CA GLU A 112 9.47 -7.88 17.92
C GLU A 112 10.28 -8.25 19.18
N ARG A 113 11.60 -8.45 19.07
CA ARG A 113 12.51 -8.77 20.17
C ARG A 113 13.41 -7.58 20.46
#